data_AF-A0A1R1JES5-F1
#
_entry.id   AF-A0A1R1JES5-F1
#
_cell.length_a   1.000
_cell.length_b   1.000
_cell.length_c   1.000
_cell.angle_alpha   90.00
_cell.angle_beta   90.00
_cell.angle_gamma   90.00
#
_symmetry.space_group_name_H-M   'P 1'
#
loop_
_entity.id
_entity.type
_entity.pdbx_description
1 polymer ?
#
loop_
_entity_poly.entity_id
_entity_poly.type
_entity_poly.pdbx_seq_one_letter_code
_entity_poly.pdbx_strand_id
1 'polypeptide(L)'
;MKIASIVEGHGEVSALPVLLRRFLEWRPAEGFIEIERPNRVPRDRFINLQDEFVRFLRLARIQCGEDGWILILLDADDDCPVELATALLARAREIDNRRVSVVIAKREFEAWFIGAAASLDGHRGLTVMPADLNAEAELPRDAKGWLGARMKKGSYGAVTDQPAFASLMDLQQASDRCRSFRKLCTEWDVNLGRIA
;
A
#
# COMPACT_ATOMS: atom_id res chain seq x y z
N MET A 1 -2.39 -13.86 -14.35
CA MET A 1 -2.82 -13.90 -12.93
C MET A 1 -3.53 -12.59 -12.58
N LYS A 2 -4.53 -12.63 -11.70
CA LYS A 2 -5.18 -11.42 -11.17
C LYS A 2 -4.69 -11.12 -9.75
N ILE A 3 -4.50 -9.85 -9.43
CA ILE A 3 -4.19 -9.37 -8.08
C ILE A 3 -5.44 -8.67 -7.54
N ALA A 4 -6.06 -9.24 -6.51
CA ALA A 4 -7.16 -8.60 -5.78
C ALA A 4 -6.63 -8.01 -4.48
N SER A 5 -7.00 -6.77 -4.19
CA SER A 5 -6.53 -6.09 -2.97
C SER A 5 -7.66 -5.80 -2.00
N ILE A 6 -7.32 -5.75 -0.71
CA ILE A 6 -8.18 -5.26 0.38
C ILE A 6 -7.50 -4.05 0.99
N VAL A 7 -8.21 -2.92 1.04
CA VAL A 7 -7.70 -1.62 1.52
C VAL A 7 -8.72 -0.92 2.40
N GLU A 8 -8.33 0.06 3.20
CA GLU A 8 -9.24 0.73 4.15
C GLU A 8 -9.81 2.08 3.67
N GLY A 9 -8.99 2.90 3.02
CA GLY A 9 -9.38 4.25 2.61
C GLY A 9 -9.85 4.35 1.17
N HIS A 10 -10.41 5.52 0.83
CA HIS A 10 -10.92 5.79 -0.52
C HIS A 10 -9.81 6.15 -1.51
N GLY A 11 -8.71 6.73 -1.03
CA GLY A 11 -7.62 7.12 -1.90
C GLY A 11 -6.83 5.90 -2.37
N GLU A 12 -6.65 4.89 -1.51
CA GLU A 12 -6.01 3.60 -1.78
C GLU A 12 -6.71 2.84 -2.90
N VAL A 13 -8.05 2.88 -2.93
CA VAL A 13 -8.87 2.25 -3.99
C VAL A 13 -8.44 2.73 -5.38
N SER A 14 -8.01 3.99 -5.49
CA SER A 14 -7.56 4.59 -6.76
C SER A 14 -6.04 4.55 -6.92
N ALA A 15 -5.29 4.69 -5.83
CA ALA A 15 -3.84 4.83 -5.86
C ALA A 15 -3.08 3.51 -5.89
N LEU A 16 -3.52 2.49 -5.14
CA LEU A 16 -2.85 1.20 -5.11
C LEU A 16 -2.80 0.54 -6.50
N PRO A 17 -3.87 0.54 -7.32
CA PRO A 17 -3.78 -0.01 -8.68
C PRO A 17 -2.80 0.74 -9.57
N VAL A 18 -2.66 2.05 -9.41
CA VAL A 18 -1.66 2.86 -10.14
C VAL A 18 -0.26 2.45 -9.71
N LEU A 19 -0.03 2.34 -8.40
CA LEU A 19 1.24 1.92 -7.83
C LEU A 19 1.65 0.51 -8.33
N LEU A 20 0.75 -0.47 -8.24
CA LEU A 20 1.03 -1.84 -8.69
C LEU A 20 1.30 -1.92 -10.21
N ARG A 21 0.67 -1.09 -11.04
CA ARG A 21 1.00 -1.02 -12.48
C ARG A 21 2.42 -0.51 -12.69
N ARG A 22 2.86 0.47 -11.91
CA ARG A 22 4.25 0.95 -11.96
C ARG A 22 5.24 -0.10 -11.46
N PHE A 23 4.83 -0.98 -10.55
CA PHE A 23 5.64 -2.14 -10.19
C PHE A 23 5.83 -3.10 -11.37
N LEU A 24 4.86 -3.25 -12.29
CA LEU A 24 5.06 -4.06 -13.51
C LEU A 24 6.14 -3.46 -14.42
N GLU A 25 6.30 -2.15 -14.45
CA GLU A 25 7.34 -1.46 -15.24
C GLU A 25 8.70 -1.52 -14.53
N TRP A 26 8.72 -1.20 -13.23
CA TRP A 26 9.95 -1.12 -12.43
C TRP A 26 10.50 -2.50 -12.07
N ARG A 27 9.61 -3.46 -11.83
CA ARG A 27 9.90 -4.85 -11.49
C ARG A 27 9.06 -5.80 -12.36
N PRO A 28 9.41 -5.92 -13.66
CA PRO A 28 8.70 -6.79 -14.57
C PRO A 28 8.63 -8.23 -14.06
N ALA A 29 7.52 -8.88 -14.34
CA ALA A 29 7.28 -10.29 -14.09
C ALA A 29 6.81 -10.96 -15.38
N GLU A 30 6.97 -12.27 -15.46
CA GLU A 30 6.53 -13.03 -16.62
C GLU A 30 5.00 -13.19 -16.62
N GLY A 31 4.42 -13.13 -17.83
CA GLY A 31 2.99 -13.34 -18.04
C GLY A 31 2.12 -12.09 -17.86
N PHE A 32 0.83 -12.26 -18.16
CA PHE A 32 -0.15 -11.19 -18.04
C PHE A 32 -0.65 -11.07 -16.60
N ILE A 33 -0.42 -9.90 -16.00
CA ILE A 33 -0.88 -9.57 -14.65
C ILE A 33 -1.99 -8.52 -14.75
N GLU A 34 -3.15 -8.88 -14.23
CA GLU A 34 -4.31 -8.00 -14.17
C GLU A 34 -4.48 -7.49 -12.73
N ILE A 35 -4.53 -6.17 -12.57
CA ILE A 35 -4.70 -5.54 -11.25
C ILE A 35 -6.16 -5.16 -11.09
N GLU A 36 -6.82 -5.84 -10.17
CA GLU A 36 -8.24 -5.68 -9.90
C GLU A 36 -8.53 -4.43 -9.06
N ARG A 37 -9.78 -3.96 -9.09
CA ARG A 37 -10.21 -2.86 -8.22
C ARG A 37 -10.17 -3.31 -6.75
N PRO A 38 -9.51 -2.57 -5.84
CA PRO A 38 -9.45 -2.95 -4.42
C PRO A 38 -10.83 -2.98 -3.75
N ASN A 39 -11.01 -3.95 -2.85
CA ASN A 39 -12.14 -4.03 -1.94
C ASN A 39 -11.88 -3.12 -0.74
N ARG A 40 -12.70 -2.07 -0.59
CA ARG A 40 -12.59 -1.16 0.55
C ARG A 40 -13.29 -1.74 1.77
N VAL A 41 -12.64 -1.71 2.94
CA VAL A 41 -13.18 -2.20 4.21
C VAL A 41 -13.12 -1.15 5.31
N PRO A 42 -14.07 -1.13 6.26
CA PRO A 42 -13.88 -0.42 7.51
C PRO A 42 -12.81 -1.13 8.35
N ARG A 43 -11.65 -0.50 8.53
CA ARG A 43 -10.45 -1.07 9.20
C ARG A 43 -10.79 -1.83 10.48
N ASP A 44 -11.42 -1.15 11.45
CA ASP A 44 -11.70 -1.72 12.77
C ASP A 44 -12.59 -2.97 12.70
N ARG A 45 -13.58 -2.98 11.81
CA ARG A 45 -14.45 -4.14 11.63
C ARG A 45 -13.71 -5.29 10.96
N PHE A 46 -12.89 -5.01 9.95
CA PHE A 46 -12.12 -6.02 9.25
C PHE A 46 -11.06 -6.66 10.15
N ILE A 47 -10.41 -5.90 11.02
CA ILE A 47 -9.42 -6.42 11.97
C ILE A 47 -10.12 -7.22 13.07
N ASN A 48 -11.16 -6.68 13.70
CA ASN A 48 -11.69 -7.24 14.94
C ASN A 48 -12.82 -8.26 14.77
N LEU A 49 -13.53 -8.27 13.63
CA LEU A 49 -14.68 -9.15 13.42
C LEU A 49 -14.34 -10.27 12.44
N GLN A 50 -14.37 -11.51 12.93
CA GLN A 50 -14.06 -12.70 12.14
C GLN A 50 -14.94 -12.81 10.87
N ASP A 51 -16.25 -12.58 11.01
CA ASP A 51 -17.18 -12.71 9.88
C ASP A 51 -16.92 -11.67 8.78
N GLU A 52 -16.55 -10.44 9.15
CA GLU A 52 -16.19 -9.40 8.18
C GLU A 52 -14.86 -9.73 7.50
N PHE A 53 -13.87 -10.22 8.24
CA PHE A 53 -12.61 -10.67 7.65
C PHE A 53 -12.82 -11.79 6.63
N VAL A 54 -13.54 -12.85 7.03
CA VAL A 54 -13.87 -13.99 6.16
C VAL A 54 -14.62 -13.52 4.92
N ARG A 55 -15.61 -12.64 5.08
CA ARG A 55 -16.41 -12.09 3.98
C ARG A 55 -15.52 -11.40 2.94
N PHE A 56 -14.67 -10.47 3.35
CA PHE A 56 -13.83 -9.72 2.41
C PHE A 56 -12.71 -10.57 1.81
N LEU A 57 -12.16 -11.52 2.57
CA LEU A 57 -11.19 -12.48 2.03
C LEU A 57 -11.81 -13.35 0.93
N ARG A 58 -13.05 -13.84 1.12
CA ARG A 58 -13.80 -14.58 0.10
C ARG A 58 -14.11 -13.72 -1.13
N LEU A 59 -14.47 -12.45 -0.95
CA LEU A 59 -14.68 -11.52 -2.07
C LEU A 59 -13.40 -11.35 -2.90
N ALA A 60 -12.26 -11.11 -2.24
CA ALA A 60 -10.97 -10.97 -2.92
C ALA A 60 -10.56 -12.27 -3.63
N ARG A 61 -10.83 -13.44 -3.02
CA ARG A 61 -10.58 -14.75 -3.64
C ARG A 61 -11.38 -14.95 -4.93
N ILE A 62 -12.68 -14.62 -4.93
CA ILE A 62 -13.52 -14.68 -6.13
C ILE A 62 -12.96 -13.76 -7.20
N GLN A 63 -12.55 -12.55 -6.81
CA GLN A 63 -12.04 -11.53 -7.73
C GLN A 63 -10.70 -11.94 -8.36
N CYS A 64 -9.77 -12.55 -7.61
CA CYS A 64 -8.47 -12.95 -8.15
C CYS A 64 -8.49 -14.29 -8.91
N GLY A 65 -9.56 -15.09 -8.79
CA GLY A 65 -9.64 -16.42 -9.42
C GLY A 65 -8.69 -17.44 -8.83
N GLU A 66 -8.59 -18.64 -9.45
CA GLU A 66 -7.90 -19.82 -8.91
C GLU A 66 -6.39 -19.64 -8.69
N ASP A 67 -5.71 -19.05 -9.66
CA ASP A 67 -4.27 -18.81 -9.60
C ASP A 67 -3.93 -17.39 -9.13
N GLY A 68 -4.89 -16.70 -8.49
CA GLY A 68 -4.79 -15.30 -8.11
C GLY A 68 -3.97 -15.02 -6.84
N TRP A 69 -3.59 -13.75 -6.69
CA TRP A 69 -2.92 -13.23 -5.50
C TRP A 69 -3.83 -12.24 -4.76
N ILE A 70 -4.00 -12.46 -3.46
CA ILE A 70 -4.70 -11.52 -2.57
C ILE A 70 -3.65 -10.67 -1.83
N LEU A 71 -3.77 -9.34 -1.95
CA LEU A 71 -2.95 -8.38 -1.21
C LEU A 71 -3.80 -7.60 -0.21
N ILE A 72 -3.56 -7.80 1.08
CA ILE A 72 -4.13 -6.97 2.14
C ILE A 72 -3.16 -5.83 2.42
N LEU A 73 -3.59 -4.59 2.22
CA LEU A 73 -2.83 -3.38 2.53
C LEU A 73 -3.65 -2.48 3.47
N LEU A 74 -3.18 -2.31 4.70
CA LEU A 74 -3.81 -1.47 5.72
C LEU A 74 -2.80 -0.51 6.33
N ASP A 75 -3.30 0.56 6.95
CA ASP A 75 -2.48 1.49 7.71
C ASP A 75 -2.26 0.94 9.12
N ALA A 76 -1.05 1.12 9.64
CA ALA A 76 -0.73 0.71 11.01
C ALA A 76 -1.40 1.63 12.03
N ASP A 77 -1.57 2.90 11.72
CA ASP A 77 -1.87 3.95 12.69
C ASP A 77 -0.87 3.91 13.87
N ASP A 78 -1.35 3.43 15.03
CA ASP A 78 -0.57 3.22 16.26
C ASP A 78 -0.23 1.73 16.51
N ASP A 79 -0.76 0.80 15.72
CA ASP A 79 -0.48 -0.63 15.83
C ASP A 79 0.97 -0.98 15.41
N CYS A 80 1.48 -2.10 15.93
CA CYS A 80 2.73 -2.67 15.46
C CYS A 80 2.51 -3.32 14.08
N PRO A 81 3.15 -2.85 12.99
CA PRO A 81 2.91 -3.40 11.65
C PRO A 81 3.22 -4.89 11.53
N VAL A 82 4.24 -5.36 12.27
CA VAL A 82 4.70 -6.75 12.21
C VAL A 82 3.71 -7.68 12.90
N GLU A 83 3.25 -7.31 14.10
CA GLU A 83 2.28 -8.11 14.86
C GLU A 83 0.94 -8.17 14.12
N LEU A 84 0.45 -7.03 13.63
CA LEU A 84 -0.80 -6.97 12.87
C LEU A 84 -0.71 -7.78 11.57
N ALA A 85 0.38 -7.63 10.80
CA ALA A 85 0.58 -8.40 9.58
C ALA A 85 0.61 -9.91 9.85
N THR A 86 1.31 -10.32 10.92
CA THR A 86 1.45 -11.73 11.29
C THR A 86 0.11 -12.32 11.71
N ALA A 87 -0.67 -11.61 12.54
CA ALA A 87 -1.98 -12.05 12.98
C ALA A 87 -2.97 -12.19 11.81
N LEU A 88 -3.04 -11.19 10.92
CA LEU A 88 -3.92 -11.23 9.76
C LEU A 88 -3.53 -12.33 8.76
N LEU A 89 -2.23 -12.55 8.55
CA LEU A 89 -1.73 -13.58 7.65
C LEU A 89 -2.03 -14.99 8.19
N ALA A 90 -1.81 -15.22 9.49
CA ALA A 90 -2.16 -16.49 10.14
C ALA A 90 -3.66 -16.79 9.97
N ARG A 91 -4.50 -15.79 10.27
CA ARG A 91 -5.96 -15.89 10.11
C ARG A 91 -6.40 -16.14 8.67
N ALA A 92 -5.76 -15.49 7.69
CA ALA A 92 -6.06 -15.71 6.28
C ALA A 92 -5.76 -17.16 5.87
N ARG A 93 -4.61 -17.70 6.30
CA ARG A 93 -4.18 -19.07 5.99
C ARG A 93 -5.05 -20.15 6.61
N GLU A 94 -5.69 -19.87 7.74
CA GLU A 94 -6.68 -20.80 8.33
C GLU A 94 -7.96 -20.90 7.49
N ILE A 95 -8.31 -19.84 6.75
CA ILE A 95 -9.55 -19.76 5.97
C ILE A 95 -9.32 -20.26 4.54
N ASP A 96 -8.18 -19.91 3.93
CA ASP A 96 -7.88 -20.19 2.54
C ASP A 96 -6.38 -20.44 2.33
N ASN A 97 -6.06 -21.49 1.57
CA ASN A 97 -4.69 -21.80 1.17
C ASN A 97 -4.22 -20.95 -0.03
N ARG A 98 -5.03 -19.98 -0.50
CA ARG A 98 -4.65 -19.06 -1.57
C ARG A 98 -3.39 -18.27 -1.21
N ARG A 99 -2.72 -17.76 -2.24
CA ARG A 99 -1.60 -16.84 -2.12
C ARG A 99 -2.09 -15.52 -1.51
N VAL A 100 -1.77 -15.28 -0.25
CA VAL A 100 -2.13 -14.06 0.50
C VAL A 100 -0.87 -13.37 1.01
N SER A 101 -0.77 -12.06 0.74
CA SER A 101 0.23 -11.17 1.32
C SER A 101 -0.46 -10.16 2.22
N VAL A 102 0.17 -9.87 3.37
CA VAL A 102 -0.26 -8.79 4.26
C VAL A 102 0.86 -7.77 4.37
N VAL A 103 0.55 -6.54 3.97
CA VAL A 103 1.42 -5.38 4.09
C VAL A 103 0.72 -4.37 4.97
N ILE A 104 1.42 -3.89 6.00
CA ILE A 104 0.90 -2.84 6.88
C ILE A 104 1.79 -1.63 6.70
N ALA A 105 1.25 -0.54 6.14
CA ALA A 105 1.97 0.72 5.97
C ALA A 105 2.28 1.31 7.35
N LYS A 106 3.55 1.63 7.62
CA LYS A 106 3.94 2.18 8.92
C LYS A 106 3.34 3.58 9.05
N ARG A 107 2.52 3.77 10.10
CA ARG A 107 1.64 4.92 10.28
C ARG A 107 0.54 4.94 9.23
N GLU A 108 0.82 5.47 8.06
CA GLU A 108 -0.16 5.67 6.98
C GLU A 108 0.46 5.37 5.63
N PHE A 109 -0.35 5.04 4.62
CA PHE A 109 0.09 4.92 3.22
C PHE A 109 0.88 6.15 2.75
N GLU A 110 0.45 7.35 3.18
CA GLU A 110 1.11 8.61 2.87
C GLU A 110 2.59 8.68 3.26
N ALA A 111 3.03 7.90 4.25
CA ALA A 111 4.43 7.84 4.65
C ALA A 111 5.34 7.41 3.48
N TRP A 112 4.82 6.62 2.53
CA TRP A 112 5.57 6.22 1.33
C TRP A 112 5.86 7.40 0.39
N PHE A 113 4.97 8.40 0.35
CA PHE A 113 5.22 9.64 -0.39
C PHE A 113 6.20 10.55 0.31
N ILE A 114 6.22 10.56 1.64
CA ILE A 114 7.28 11.23 2.41
C ILE A 114 8.63 10.56 2.09
N GLY A 115 8.64 9.23 2.00
CA GLY A 115 9.79 8.46 1.54
C GLY A 115 10.28 8.93 0.18
N ALA A 116 9.36 9.10 -0.77
CA ALA A 116 9.64 9.55 -2.14
C ALA A 116 9.61 11.08 -2.34
N ALA A 117 9.68 11.88 -1.27
CA ALA A 117 9.39 13.32 -1.35
C ALA A 117 10.26 14.06 -2.36
N ALA A 118 11.55 13.70 -2.49
CA ALA A 118 12.44 14.39 -3.43
C ALA A 118 11.97 14.24 -4.90
N SER A 119 11.46 13.07 -5.27
CA SER A 119 10.90 12.84 -6.61
C SER A 119 9.55 13.51 -6.84
N LEU A 120 8.85 13.88 -5.76
CA LEU A 120 7.52 14.50 -5.80
C LEU A 120 7.58 16.03 -5.68
N ASP A 121 8.75 16.62 -5.46
CA ASP A 121 8.91 18.07 -5.35
C ASP A 121 8.43 18.79 -6.61
N GLY A 122 7.67 19.86 -6.44
CA GLY A 122 6.99 20.59 -7.52
C GLY A 122 5.72 19.93 -8.06
N HIS A 123 5.46 18.64 -7.80
CA HIS A 123 4.26 17.97 -8.27
C HIS A 123 3.07 18.23 -7.35
N ARG A 124 1.89 18.47 -7.94
CA ARG A 124 0.65 18.82 -7.20
C ARG A 124 0.82 20.03 -6.26
N GLY A 125 1.84 20.86 -6.50
CA GLY A 125 2.20 21.97 -5.63
C GLY A 125 2.84 21.56 -4.31
N LEU A 126 3.39 20.34 -4.20
CA LEU A 126 4.25 19.93 -3.09
C LEU A 126 5.57 20.71 -3.18
N THR A 127 6.02 21.26 -2.06
CA THR A 127 7.32 21.91 -1.93
C THR A 127 8.11 21.21 -0.82
N VAL A 128 9.26 20.65 -1.17
CA VAL A 128 10.08 19.87 -0.25
C VAL A 128 11.33 20.65 0.13
N MET A 129 11.57 20.80 1.43
CA MET A 129 12.75 21.48 1.95
C MET A 129 13.91 20.49 2.15
N PRO A 130 15.18 20.93 2.15
CA PRO A 130 16.32 20.04 2.43
C PRO A 130 16.20 19.27 3.76
N ALA A 131 15.60 19.85 4.78
CA ALA A 131 15.36 19.18 6.07
C ALA A 131 14.38 18.00 5.96
N ASP A 132 13.42 18.06 5.03
CA ASP A 132 12.42 17.02 4.80
C ASP A 132 13.06 15.75 4.22
N LEU A 133 14.07 15.93 3.38
CA LEU A 133 14.82 14.82 2.79
C LEU A 133 15.66 14.06 3.82
N ASN A 134 15.98 14.68 4.95
CA ASN A 134 16.72 14.04 6.05
C ASN A 134 15.80 13.43 7.11
N ALA A 135 14.50 13.74 7.09
CA ALA A 135 13.54 13.19 8.05
C ALA A 135 13.26 11.71 7.78
N GLU A 136 13.07 10.93 8.85
CA GLU A 136 12.58 9.56 8.75
C GLU A 136 11.14 9.55 8.24
N ALA A 137 10.92 8.96 7.07
CA ALA A 137 9.65 9.07 6.34
C ALA A 137 8.43 8.44 7.05
N GLU A 138 8.66 7.39 7.85
CA GLU A 138 7.61 6.64 8.55
C GLU A 138 7.46 7.03 10.03
N LEU A 139 8.16 8.11 10.46
CA LEU A 139 8.10 8.63 11.83
C LEU A 139 6.92 9.58 12.08
N PRO A 140 6.53 10.49 11.15
CA PRO A 140 5.39 11.38 11.34
C PRO A 140 4.11 10.60 11.67
N ARG A 141 3.44 11.00 12.76
CA ARG A 141 2.16 10.39 13.17
C ARG A 141 1.02 10.80 12.23
N ASP A 142 1.08 12.01 11.69
CA ASP A 142 0.11 12.56 10.75
C ASP A 142 0.82 12.83 9.41
N ALA A 143 0.95 11.79 8.58
CA ALA A 143 1.65 11.89 7.30
C ALA A 143 0.82 12.71 6.30
N LYS A 144 -0.51 12.62 6.38
CA LYS A 144 -1.44 13.48 5.63
C LYS A 144 -1.23 14.97 5.96
N GLY A 145 -1.15 15.32 7.24
CA GLY A 145 -0.85 16.67 7.70
C GLY A 145 0.54 17.14 7.29
N TRP A 146 1.54 16.25 7.34
CA TRP A 146 2.89 16.54 6.86
C TRP A 146 2.90 16.92 5.37
N LEU A 147 2.19 16.17 4.53
CA LEU A 147 2.02 16.48 3.11
C LEU A 147 1.24 17.78 2.94
N GLY A 148 0.12 17.94 3.64
CA GLY A 148 -0.74 19.12 3.55
C GLY A 148 -0.01 20.43 3.86
N ALA A 149 0.84 20.44 4.89
CA ALA A 149 1.66 21.60 5.27
C ALA A 149 2.67 22.02 4.17
N ARG A 150 3.02 21.10 3.27
CA ARG A 150 3.96 21.33 2.16
C ARG A 150 3.27 21.50 0.82
N MET A 151 1.97 21.31 0.75
CA MET A 151 1.20 21.55 -0.46
C MET A 151 0.79 23.02 -0.55
N LYS A 152 0.91 23.62 -1.73
CA LYS A 152 0.51 25.02 -2.02
C LYS A 152 -0.92 25.35 -1.59
N LYS A 153 -1.83 24.36 -1.66
CA LYS A 153 -3.25 24.52 -1.25
C LYS A 153 -3.48 24.36 0.26
N GLY A 154 -2.43 24.09 1.04
CA GLY A 154 -2.46 23.93 2.50
C GLY A 154 -3.15 22.67 3.01
N SER A 155 -3.47 21.71 2.12
CA SER A 155 -4.12 20.45 2.49
C SER A 155 -3.72 19.35 1.52
N TYR A 156 -3.70 18.12 2.01
CA TYR A 156 -3.54 16.92 1.19
C TYR A 156 -4.90 16.21 1.09
N GLY A 157 -5.31 15.90 -0.14
CA GLY A 157 -6.59 15.27 -0.42
C GLY A 157 -6.40 13.88 -1.00
N ALA A 158 -6.44 12.85 -0.16
CA ALA A 158 -6.15 11.45 -0.50
C ALA A 158 -6.83 10.97 -1.81
N VAL A 159 -8.12 11.24 -2.00
CA VAL A 159 -8.86 10.81 -3.21
C VAL A 159 -8.26 11.38 -4.52
N THR A 160 -7.67 12.57 -4.47
CA THR A 160 -7.16 13.27 -5.66
C THR A 160 -5.64 13.24 -5.78
N ASP A 161 -4.92 13.35 -4.66
CA ASP A 161 -3.46 13.49 -4.64
C ASP A 161 -2.76 12.14 -4.54
N GLN A 162 -3.31 11.18 -3.79
CA GLN A 162 -2.73 9.84 -3.63
C GLN A 162 -2.51 9.12 -4.96
N PRO A 163 -3.49 9.03 -5.90
CA PRO A 163 -3.23 8.39 -7.20
C PRO A 163 -2.25 9.17 -8.06
N ALA A 164 -2.23 10.51 -7.96
CA ALA A 164 -1.29 11.34 -8.71
C ALA A 164 0.15 11.13 -8.20
N PHE A 165 0.38 11.18 -6.89
CA PHE A 165 1.67 10.88 -6.29
C PHE A 165 2.08 9.43 -6.53
N ALA A 166 1.17 8.46 -6.43
CA ALA A 166 1.47 7.07 -6.78
C ALA A 166 1.95 6.92 -8.23
N SER A 167 1.42 7.72 -9.16
CA SER A 167 1.86 7.70 -10.57
C SER A 167 3.25 8.30 -10.80
N LEU A 168 3.77 9.11 -9.87
CA LEU A 168 4.98 9.92 -10.07
C LEU A 168 6.14 9.52 -9.16
N MET A 169 5.85 9.06 -7.93
CA MET A 169 6.87 8.80 -6.91
C MET A 169 8.00 7.89 -7.40
N ASP A 170 9.24 8.17 -7.04
CA ASP A 170 10.33 7.23 -7.28
C ASP A 170 10.18 6.01 -6.35
N LEU A 171 9.98 4.83 -6.95
CA LEU A 171 9.74 3.59 -6.22
C LEU A 171 10.99 3.07 -5.51
N GLN A 172 12.18 3.32 -6.08
CA GLN A 172 13.45 2.96 -5.44
C GLN A 172 13.67 3.85 -4.22
N GLN A 173 13.44 5.15 -4.34
CA GLN A 173 13.53 6.10 -3.23
C GLN A 173 12.60 5.71 -2.06
N ALA A 174 11.34 5.36 -2.35
CA ALA A 174 10.42 4.85 -1.33
C ALA A 174 10.90 3.54 -0.72
N SER A 175 11.40 2.59 -1.52
CA SER A 175 11.94 1.31 -1.04
C SER A 175 13.16 1.49 -0.13
N ASP A 176 14.01 2.47 -0.41
CA ASP A 176 15.21 2.73 0.39
C ASP A 176 14.86 3.39 1.73
N ARG A 177 13.82 4.22 1.76
CA ARG A 177 13.48 5.07 2.91
C ARG A 177 12.32 4.57 3.76
N CYS A 178 11.48 3.66 3.26
CA CYS A 178 10.31 3.15 3.96
C CYS A 178 10.38 1.63 4.11
N ARG A 179 10.45 1.14 5.35
CA ARG A 179 10.53 -0.31 5.61
C ARG A 179 9.23 -1.02 5.22
N SER A 180 8.08 -0.37 5.41
CA SER A 180 6.79 -0.96 5.03
C SER A 180 6.58 -0.98 3.51
N PHE A 181 7.11 0.00 2.78
CA PHE A 181 7.13 -0.05 1.31
C PHE A 181 8.07 -1.15 0.79
N ARG A 182 9.24 -1.33 1.42
CA ARG A 182 10.14 -2.44 1.10
C ARG A 182 9.48 -3.79 1.33
N LYS A 183 8.64 -3.92 2.36
CA LYS A 183 7.83 -5.13 2.57
C LYS A 183 6.89 -5.40 1.39
N LEU A 184 6.22 -4.38 0.83
CA LEU A 184 5.43 -4.53 -0.40
C LEU A 184 6.30 -5.00 -1.59
N CYS A 185 7.51 -4.45 -1.73
CA CYS A 185 8.46 -4.88 -2.77
C CYS A 185 8.86 -6.36 -2.60
N THR A 186 9.15 -6.80 -1.38
CA THR A 186 9.46 -8.20 -1.10
C THR A 186 8.29 -9.11 -1.42
N GLU A 187 7.06 -8.75 -1.03
CA GLU A 187 5.87 -9.52 -1.38
C GLU A 187 5.66 -9.58 -2.89
N TRP A 188 5.87 -8.49 -3.62
CA TRP A 188 5.81 -8.49 -5.07
C TRP A 188 6.80 -9.48 -5.69
N ASP A 189 8.07 -9.42 -5.28
CA ASP A 189 9.12 -10.28 -5.82
C ASP A 189 8.88 -11.77 -5.50
N VAL A 190 8.46 -12.10 -4.28
CA VAL A 190 8.13 -13.48 -3.87
C VAL A 190 6.94 -14.02 -4.66
N ASN A 191 5.85 -13.24 -4.73
CA ASN A 191 4.61 -13.70 -5.34
C ASN A 191 4.65 -13.72 -6.87
N LEU A 192 5.65 -13.10 -7.48
CA LEU A 192 5.87 -13.13 -8.93
C LEU A 192 7.12 -13.94 -9.33
N GLY A 193 7.65 -14.76 -8.41
CA GLY A 193 8.68 -15.75 -8.71
C GLY A 193 10.08 -15.18 -8.97
N ARG A 194 10.38 -13.99 -8.46
CA ARG A 194 11.71 -13.35 -8.58
C ARG A 194 12.67 -13.77 -7.48
N ILE A 195 12.16 -14.24 -6.34
CA ILE A 195 12.92 -14.74 -5.20
C ILE A 195 12.25 -16.02 -4.72
N ALA A 196 13.02 -17.10 -4.58
CA ALA A 196 12.58 -18.40 -4.05
C ALA A 196 12.43 -18.36 -2.53
#